data_AF-A0A7K3MRU2-F1
#
_entry.id   AF-A0A7K3MRU2-F1
#
_cell.length_a   1.000
_cell.length_b   1.000
_cell.length_c   1.000
_cell.angle_alpha   90.00
_cell.angle_beta   90.00
_cell.angle_gamma   90.00
#
_symmetry.space_group_name_H-M   'P 1'
#
loop_
_entity.id
_entity.type
_entity.pdbx_description
1 polymer ?
#
loop_
_entity_poly.entity_id
_entity_poly.type
_entity_poly.pdbx_seq_one_letter_code
_entity_poly.pdbx_strand_id
1 'polypeptide(L)'
;MKNLFFSLMVLFLFSCNNDERNNNFNATVIGAGECSYLIKFDDNVIDVPTNTSQNIFYEINLPNQFKVNNLRINISFRQPTNNEIMACTTRDYAYPQIFIEKVN
;
A
#
# COMPACT_ATOMS: atom_id res chain seq x y z
N MET A 1 50.93 -29.57 15.74
CA MET A 1 51.02 -28.78 14.49
C MET A 1 49.65 -28.18 14.25
N LYS A 2 49.59 -26.86 14.08
CA LYS A 2 48.41 -26.02 14.28
C LYS A 2 47.72 -25.81 12.92
N ASN A 3 46.49 -26.32 12.78
CA ASN A 3 45.66 -26.14 11.60
C ASN A 3 45.32 -24.66 11.41
N LEU A 4 45.56 -24.12 10.21
CA LEU A 4 45.11 -22.78 9.83
C LEU A 4 44.87 -22.71 8.32
N PHE A 5 43.91 -23.49 7.85
CA PHE A 5 43.26 -23.31 6.56
C PHE A 5 41.83 -22.86 6.85
N PHE A 6 41.60 -21.56 6.98
CA PHE A 6 40.27 -20.99 6.88
C PHE A 6 40.35 -19.50 6.56
N SER A 7 40.49 -19.17 5.28
CA SER A 7 40.05 -17.87 4.77
C SER A 7 39.26 -18.15 3.50
N LEU A 8 38.07 -18.70 3.73
CA LEU A 8 37.05 -18.96 2.74
C LEU A 8 36.39 -17.62 2.42
N MET A 9 36.86 -16.99 1.35
CA MET A 9 36.02 -16.40 0.30
C MET A 9 34.58 -16.02 0.72
N VAL A 10 34.41 -14.83 1.31
CA VAL A 10 33.08 -14.21 1.50
C VAL A 10 32.96 -13.06 0.51
N LEU A 11 32.74 -13.41 -0.77
CA LEU A 11 32.50 -12.44 -1.85
C LEU A 11 31.38 -12.91 -2.78
N PHE A 12 30.31 -13.47 -2.27
CA PHE A 12 29.10 -13.83 -3.01
C PHE A 12 27.99 -13.93 -1.92
N LEU A 13 26.85 -13.25 -1.92
CA LEU A 13 25.95 -12.84 -2.99
C LEU A 13 25.03 -11.72 -2.43
N PHE A 14 25.24 -10.45 -2.79
CA PHE A 14 24.13 -9.49 -2.76
C PHE A 14 23.37 -9.65 -4.07
N SER A 15 22.60 -10.73 -4.20
CA SER A 15 21.61 -10.85 -5.26
C SER A 15 20.41 -9.98 -4.86
N CYS A 16 20.38 -8.75 -5.37
CA CYS A 16 19.18 -7.92 -5.30
C CYS A 16 18.18 -8.53 -6.28
N ASN A 17 17.30 -9.42 -5.80
CA ASN A 17 16.15 -9.87 -6.58
C ASN A 17 15.20 -8.69 -6.70
N ASN A 18 15.23 -7.98 -7.83
CA ASN A 18 14.12 -7.14 -8.25
C ASN A 18 12.99 -8.08 -8.70
N ASP A 19 12.31 -8.70 -7.74
CA ASP A 19 11.01 -9.28 -8.03
C ASP A 19 10.09 -8.09 -8.34
N GLU A 20 9.91 -7.80 -9.63
CA GLU A 20 8.91 -6.86 -10.13
C GLU A 20 7.52 -7.43 -9.82
N ARG A 21 7.13 -7.41 -8.55
CA ARG A 21 5.76 -7.70 -8.16
C ARG A 21 4.90 -6.66 -8.86
N ASN A 22 3.97 -7.16 -9.68
CA ASN A 22 2.92 -6.33 -10.26
C ASN A 22 2.03 -5.86 -9.11
N ASN A 23 2.39 -4.73 -8.48
CA ASN A 23 1.74 -4.16 -7.30
C ASN A 23 0.43 -3.44 -7.65
N ASN A 24 -0.28 -3.97 -8.64
CA ASN A 24 -1.52 -3.43 -9.15
C ASN A 24 -2.68 -4.25 -8.60
N PHE A 25 -3.62 -3.57 -7.95
CA PHE A 25 -4.73 -4.17 -7.24
C PHE A 25 -6.05 -3.56 -7.73
N ASN A 26 -7.06 -4.42 -7.87
CA ASN A 26 -8.39 -3.94 -8.20
C ASN A 26 -9.07 -3.42 -6.95
N ALA A 27 -9.66 -2.24 -7.07
CA ALA A 27 -10.40 -1.59 -6.00
C ALA A 27 -11.66 -0.92 -6.54
N THR A 28 -12.64 -0.74 -5.66
CA THR A 28 -13.87 -0.02 -5.93
C THR A 28 -13.91 1.25 -5.11
N VAL A 29 -14.17 2.39 -5.75
CA VAL A 29 -14.38 3.68 -5.09
C VAL A 29 -15.74 3.67 -4.43
N ILE A 30 -15.78 3.78 -3.10
CA ILE A 30 -17.00 3.70 -2.30
C ILE A 30 -17.69 5.07 -2.24
N GLY A 31 -16.88 6.13 -2.13
CA GLY A 31 -17.35 7.53 -2.07
C GLY A 31 -16.59 8.33 -1.02
N ALA A 32 -17.07 9.54 -0.72
CA ALA A 32 -16.46 10.43 0.27
C ALA A 32 -16.63 9.87 1.70
N GLY A 33 -15.54 9.84 2.47
CA GLY A 33 -15.55 9.67 3.92
C GLY A 33 -15.15 10.97 4.63
N GLU A 34 -14.91 10.91 5.94
CA GLU A 34 -14.63 12.13 6.74
C GLU A 34 -13.32 12.83 6.33
N CYS A 35 -12.33 12.04 5.91
CA CYS A 35 -10.97 12.51 5.69
C CYS A 35 -10.63 12.71 4.20
N SER A 36 -11.15 11.82 3.37
CA SER A 36 -10.99 11.79 1.92
C SER A 36 -11.95 10.74 1.35
N TYR A 37 -11.84 10.38 0.07
CA TYR A 37 -12.62 9.24 -0.45
C TYR A 37 -12.12 7.92 0.14
N LEU A 38 -13.04 6.97 0.13
CA LEU A 38 -12.83 5.60 0.52
C LEU A 38 -12.73 4.73 -0.73
N ILE A 39 -11.76 3.83 -0.71
CA ILE A 39 -11.67 2.73 -1.66
C ILE A 39 -11.73 1.40 -0.92
N LYS A 40 -12.27 0.39 -1.57
CA LYS A 40 -12.28 -0.99 -1.09
C LYS A 40 -11.51 -1.86 -2.06
N PHE A 41 -10.49 -2.59 -1.60
CA PHE A 41 -9.87 -3.60 -2.45
C PHE A 41 -10.81 -4.81 -2.59
N ASP A 42 -10.86 -5.33 -3.81
CA ASP A 42 -11.74 -6.47 -4.15
C ASP A 42 -11.26 -7.76 -3.47
N ASP A 43 -9.94 -7.91 -3.37
CA ASP A 43 -9.25 -9.05 -2.76
C ASP A 43 -8.40 -8.61 -1.55
N ASN A 44 -7.94 -9.57 -0.76
CA ASN A 44 -6.95 -9.30 0.28
C ASN A 44 -5.63 -8.86 -0.38
N VAL A 45 -5.14 -7.69 0.04
CA VAL A 45 -3.93 -7.07 -0.49
C VAL A 45 -2.79 -7.20 0.50
N ILE A 46 -1.58 -7.38 -0.02
CA ILE A 46 -0.34 -7.37 0.77
C ILE A 46 0.11 -5.93 1.01
N ASP A 47 1.02 -5.73 1.96
CA ASP A 47 1.65 -4.43 2.26
C ASP A 47 0.66 -3.31 2.66
N VAL A 48 -0.52 -3.68 3.15
CA VAL A 48 -1.49 -2.77 3.77
C VAL A 48 -1.29 -2.65 5.28
N PRO A 49 -1.68 -1.52 5.88
CA PRO A 49 -1.76 -1.38 7.33
C PRO A 49 -2.57 -2.52 7.99
N THR A 50 -2.08 -3.04 9.12
CA THR A 50 -2.58 -4.25 9.79
C THR A 50 -3.97 -4.15 10.44
N ASN A 51 -4.70 -3.05 10.25
CA ASN A 51 -5.96 -2.74 10.94
C ASN A 51 -7.20 -2.73 10.02
N THR A 52 -7.19 -3.52 8.94
CA THR A 52 -8.20 -3.45 7.89
C THR A 52 -9.32 -4.46 8.12
N SER A 53 -10.35 -4.08 8.88
CA SER A 53 -11.49 -4.97 9.13
C SER A 53 -12.34 -5.28 7.88
N GLN A 54 -12.15 -4.54 6.78
CA GLN A 54 -13.01 -4.64 5.58
C GLN A 54 -12.29 -4.42 4.24
N ASN A 55 -10.95 -4.38 4.21
CA ASN A 55 -10.15 -3.93 3.06
C ASN A 55 -10.56 -2.55 2.53
N ILE A 56 -11.04 -1.68 3.44
CA ILE A 56 -11.44 -0.29 3.14
C ILE A 56 -10.36 0.65 3.66
N PHE A 57 -10.02 1.65 2.84
CA PHE A 57 -8.94 2.59 3.09
C PHE A 57 -9.36 3.99 2.67
N TYR A 58 -8.87 5.00 3.40
CA TYR A 58 -8.85 6.37 2.90
C TYR A 58 -7.77 6.48 1.82
N GLU A 59 -8.17 6.84 0.61
CA GLU A 59 -7.23 7.32 -0.40
C GLU A 59 -6.94 8.79 -0.14
N ILE A 60 -5.69 9.25 -0.19
CA ILE A 60 -5.38 10.67 0.10
C ILE A 60 -5.26 11.53 -1.17
N ASN A 61 -4.89 10.95 -2.31
CA ASN A 61 -4.46 11.68 -3.50
C ASN A 61 -5.04 11.15 -4.83
N LEU A 62 -6.17 10.45 -4.81
CA LEU A 62 -6.84 9.96 -6.01
C LEU A 62 -7.23 11.14 -6.92
N PRO A 63 -6.86 11.10 -8.21
CA PRO A 63 -7.25 12.14 -9.15
C PRO A 63 -8.77 12.29 -9.26
N ASN A 64 -9.26 13.53 -9.38
CA ASN A 64 -10.70 13.83 -9.36
C ASN A 64 -11.52 13.06 -10.40
N GLN A 65 -10.94 12.74 -11.56
CA GLN A 65 -11.60 11.96 -12.61
C GLN A 65 -11.99 10.54 -12.16
N PHE A 66 -11.36 10.01 -11.12
CA PHE A 66 -11.64 8.67 -10.57
C PHE A 66 -12.48 8.73 -9.29
N LYS A 67 -12.82 9.92 -8.77
CA LYS A 67 -13.68 10.10 -7.59
C LYS A 67 -15.16 9.95 -7.95
N VAL A 68 -15.50 8.77 -8.46
CA VAL A 68 -16.86 8.42 -8.88
C VAL A 68 -17.31 7.20 -8.09
N ASN A 69 -18.45 7.30 -7.43
CA ASN A 69 -18.97 6.20 -6.61
C ASN A 69 -19.19 4.95 -7.47
N ASN A 70 -18.82 3.79 -6.91
CA ASN A 70 -18.84 2.48 -7.54
C ASN A 70 -17.95 2.35 -8.78
N LEU A 71 -17.02 3.27 -9.00
CA LEU A 71 -16.03 3.11 -10.07
C LEU A 71 -15.00 2.05 -9.65
N ARG A 72 -14.87 1.01 -10.47
CA ARG A 72 -13.82 0.01 -10.33
C ARG A 72 -12.56 0.52 -11.02
N ILE A 73 -11.45 0.52 -10.30
CA ILE A 73 -10.14 1.01 -10.75
C ILE A 73 -9.06 -0.03 -10.46
N ASN A 74 -8.01 -0.03 -11.26
CA ASN A 74 -6.81 -0.82 -11.02
C ASN A 74 -5.68 0.12 -10.61
N ILE A 75 -5.12 -0.08 -9.41
CA ILE A 75 -4.20 0.89 -8.79
C ILE A 75 -2.96 0.25 -8.21
N SER A 76 -1.85 0.98 -8.22
CA SER A 76 -0.73 0.75 -7.30
C SER A 76 -0.75 1.76 -6.17
N PHE A 77 -0.33 1.35 -4.98
CA PHE A 77 -0.39 2.17 -3.79
C PHE A 77 0.84 1.98 -2.90
N ARG A 78 1.00 2.93 -1.98
CA ARG A 78 1.96 2.86 -0.87
C ARG A 78 1.32 3.30 0.44
N GLN A 79 1.98 2.95 1.55
CA GLN A 79 1.63 3.48 2.86
C GLN A 79 2.05 4.96 2.98
N PRO A 80 1.34 5.77 3.77
CA PRO A 80 1.76 7.13 4.08
C PRO A 80 3.06 7.12 4.88
N THR A 81 3.92 8.11 4.65
CA THR A 81 5.03 8.41 5.56
C THR A 81 4.52 9.12 6.80
N ASN A 82 5.33 9.19 7.86
CA ASN A 82 4.94 9.82 9.13
C ASN A 82 4.48 11.29 8.98
N ASN A 83 4.97 12.01 7.98
CA ASN A 83 4.61 13.41 7.72
C ASN A 83 3.37 13.58 6.84
N GLU A 84 2.86 12.49 6.26
CA GLU A 84 1.69 12.48 5.36
C GLU A 84 0.43 11.94 6.05
N ILE A 85 0.56 11.42 7.27
CA ILE A 85 -0.58 10.92 8.04
C ILE A 85 -1.48 12.10 8.40
N MET A 86 -2.71 12.06 7.89
CA MET A 86 -3.72 13.06 8.17
C MET A 86 -4.47 12.72 9.46
N ALA A 87 -4.74 13.72 10.29
CA ALA A 87 -5.62 13.56 11.44
C ALA A 87 -7.08 13.61 10.97
N CYS A 88 -7.68 12.44 10.78
CA CYS A 88 -9.11 12.32 10.54
C CYS A 88 -9.87 12.54 11.85
N THR A 89 -11.02 13.21 11.79
CA THR A 89 -11.95 13.16 12.92
C THR A 89 -12.36 11.71 13.16
N THR A 90 -12.42 11.28 14.41
CA THR A 90 -12.85 9.92 14.79
C THR A 90 -14.35 9.88 15.06
N ARG A 91 -15.15 10.69 14.36
CA ARG A 91 -16.61 10.68 14.58
C ARG A 91 -17.22 9.42 13.97
N ASP A 92 -16.63 8.94 12.87
CA ASP A 92 -16.96 7.69 12.20
C ASP A 92 -15.83 6.64 12.32
N TYR A 93 -16.01 5.51 11.63
CA TYR A 93 -15.03 4.44 11.52
C TYR A 93 -13.68 4.97 11.02
N ALA A 94 -12.62 4.68 11.79
CA ALA A 94 -11.25 4.99 11.42
C ALA A 94 -10.72 3.92 10.46
N TYR A 95 -10.63 4.27 9.17
CA TYR A 95 -9.96 3.45 8.17
C TYR A 95 -8.47 3.83 8.04
N PRO A 96 -7.58 2.88 7.73
CA PRO A 96 -6.20 3.18 7.38
C PRO A 96 -6.09 4.04 6.12
N GLN A 97 -5.00 4.78 6.01
CA GLN A 97 -4.73 5.68 4.90
C GLN A 97 -3.73 5.04 3.92
N ILE A 98 -3.90 5.35 2.63
CA ILE A 98 -2.99 4.96 1.56
C ILE A 98 -2.83 6.11 0.56
N PHE A 99 -1.72 6.08 -0.18
CA PHE A 99 -1.48 6.95 -1.32
C PHE A 99 -1.48 6.14 -2.60
N ILE A 100 -2.19 6.64 -3.60
CA ILE A 100 -2.21 6.10 -4.97
C ILE A 100 -0.95 6.57 -5.69
N GLU A 101 -0.16 5.63 -6.18
CA GLU A 101 1.00 5.91 -7.00
C GLU A 101 0.62 5.96 -8.48
N LYS A 102 -0.27 5.03 -8.91
CA LYS A 102 -0.72 4.94 -10.29
C LYS A 102 -2.14 4.37 -10.38
N VAL A 103 -2.88 4.82 -11.39
CA VAL A 103 -4.13 4.22 -11.86
C VAL A 103 -3.88 3.70 -13.28
N ASN A 104 -4.24 2.44 -13.56
CA ASN A 104 -4.04 1.78 -14.86
C ASN A 104 -5.34 1.61 -15.64
#